data_AF-A0A8S9W203-F1
#
_entry.id   AF-A0A8S9W203-F1
#
_cell.length_a   1.000
_cell.length_b   1.000
_cell.length_c   1.000
_cell.angle_alpha   90.00
_cell.angle_beta   90.00
_cell.angle_gamma   90.00
#
_symmetry.space_group_name_H-M   'P 1'
#
loop_
_entity.id
_entity.type
_entity.pdbx_description
1 polymer ?
#
loop_
_entity_poly.entity_id
_entity_poly.type
_entity_poly.pdbx_seq_one_letter_code
_entity_poly.pdbx_strand_id
1 'polypeptide(L)'
;MQKVINEQGVIETDIEDTYVKLGEIRVGKPLVKEADGAQDMLYPNDARLRDITYSAPIHLEMTIIQGDIEHEPVEAIIGQLPMMLMSKGCNLVEMTHNEMIEVGEDPLDPG
;
A
#
# COMPACT_ATOMS: atom_id res chain seq x y z
N MET A 1 11.12 4.21 -3.91
CA MET A 1 9.87 4.95 -3.67
C MET A 1 10.11 6.17 -2.78
N GLN A 2 10.65 6.01 -1.56
CA GLN A 2 10.95 7.15 -0.67
C GLN A 2 11.76 8.27 -1.33
N LYS A 3 12.73 7.95 -2.22
CA LYS A 3 13.51 8.98 -2.94
C LYS A 3 12.64 9.95 -3.75
N VAL A 4 11.58 9.46 -4.40
CA VAL A 4 10.67 10.30 -5.19
C VAL A 4 9.82 11.19 -4.30
N ILE A 5 9.35 10.65 -3.16
CA ILE A 5 8.62 11.43 -2.16
C ILE A 5 9.50 12.54 -1.58
N ASN A 6 10.76 12.23 -1.27
CA ASN A 6 11.73 13.20 -0.78
C ASN A 6 12.09 14.27 -1.81
N GLU A 7 12.05 13.93 -3.10
CA GLU A 7 12.31 14.87 -4.19
C GLU A 7 11.16 15.86 -4.36
N GLN A 8 9.91 15.42 -4.20
CA GLN A 8 8.76 16.32 -4.16
C GLN A 8 8.77 17.18 -2.89
N GLY A 9 8.96 16.55 -1.72
CA GLY A 9 9.11 17.17 -0.40
C GLY A 9 7.85 17.83 0.16
N VAL A 10 7.25 18.76 -0.59
CA VAL A 10 6.12 19.60 -0.17
C VAL A 10 5.06 19.68 -1.27
N ILE A 11 3.80 19.76 -0.85
CA ILE A 11 2.65 20.09 -1.68
C ILE A 11 2.18 21.49 -1.29
N GLU A 12 2.26 22.42 -2.22
CA GLU A 12 1.76 23.80 -2.04
C GLU A 12 0.23 23.82 -2.08
N THR A 13 -0.37 24.71 -1.28
CA THR A 13 -1.82 24.95 -1.31
C THR A 13 -2.11 26.40 -1.70
N ASP A 14 -3.32 26.66 -2.20
CA ASP A 14 -3.74 28.02 -2.57
C ASP A 14 -4.00 28.94 -1.35
N ILE A 15 -3.87 28.42 -0.13
CA ILE A 15 -4.09 29.16 1.12
C ILE A 15 -2.74 29.76 1.56
N GLU A 16 -2.73 31.05 1.91
CA GLU A 16 -1.53 31.73 2.40
C GLU A 16 -0.89 30.97 3.58
N ASP A 17 0.44 30.89 3.55
CA ASP A 17 1.29 30.24 4.54
C ASP A 17 0.92 28.78 4.88
N THR A 18 0.17 28.08 4.02
CA THR A 18 -0.25 26.71 4.27
C THR A 18 0.31 25.75 3.22
N TYR A 19 1.02 24.72 3.67
CA TYR A 19 1.53 23.66 2.80
C TYR A 19 1.53 22.29 3.50
N VAL A 20 1.59 21.23 2.70
CA VAL A 20 1.64 19.86 3.22
C VAL A 20 3.02 19.28 3.00
N LYS A 21 3.70 18.95 4.09
CA LYS A 21 5.00 18.29 4.09
C LYS A 21 4.81 16.78 3.99
N LEU A 22 5.53 16.16 3.07
CA LEU A 22 5.50 14.72 2.86
C LEU A 22 6.55 14.03 3.73
N GLY A 23 6.13 12.99 4.45
CA GLY A 23 6.96 12.19 5.34
C GLY A 23 7.34 10.82 4.76
N GLU A 24 7.23 9.79 5.60
CA GLU A 24 7.57 8.43 5.22
C GLU A 24 6.47 7.75 4.40
N ILE A 25 6.89 6.98 3.39
CA ILE A 25 5.99 6.14 2.58
C ILE A 25 6.11 4.67 3.00
N ARG A 26 4.96 4.03 3.22
CA ARG A 26 4.88 2.59 3.51
C ARG A 26 3.90 1.91 2.56
N VAL A 27 4.27 0.73 2.09
CA VAL A 27 3.40 -0.10 1.28
C VAL A 27 2.87 -1.21 2.19
N GLY A 28 1.55 -1.34 2.26
CA GLY A 28 0.89 -2.38 3.02
C GLY A 28 1.01 -3.76 2.37
N LYS A 29 0.19 -4.70 2.81
CA LYS A 29 0.03 -6.02 2.18
C LYS A 29 -1.16 -6.01 1.21
N PRO A 30 -1.18 -6.89 0.19
CA PRO A 30 -2.34 -7.06 -0.68
C PRO A 30 -3.60 -7.43 0.09
N LEU A 31 -4.66 -6.66 -0.14
CA LEU A 31 -5.94 -6.79 0.55
C LEU A 31 -7.08 -6.37 -0.36
N VAL A 32 -8.22 -7.03 -0.18
CA VAL A 32 -9.47 -6.73 -0.89
C VAL A 32 -10.42 -6.01 0.06
N LYS A 33 -11.09 -4.97 -0.45
CA LYS A 33 -12.16 -4.29 0.28
C LYS A 33 -13.50 -4.77 -0.27
N GLU A 34 -14.25 -5.47 0.56
CA GLU A 34 -15.56 -6.00 0.20
C GLU A 34 -16.65 -4.91 0.24
N ALA A 35 -17.82 -5.21 -0.32
CA ALA A 35 -18.91 -4.23 -0.47
C ALA A 35 -19.46 -3.70 0.87
N ASP A 36 -19.34 -4.48 1.93
CA ASP A 36 -19.69 -4.11 3.31
C ASP A 36 -18.59 -3.28 4.01
N GLY A 37 -17.44 -3.09 3.35
CA GLY A 37 -16.30 -2.37 3.87
C GLY A 37 -15.32 -3.23 4.66
N ALA A 38 -15.56 -4.54 4.80
CA ALA A 38 -14.59 -5.46 5.39
C ALA A 38 -13.30 -5.50 4.55
N GLN A 39 -12.18 -5.74 5.23
CA GLN A 39 -10.87 -5.87 4.60
C GLN A 39 -10.32 -7.26 4.88
N ASP A 40 -10.10 -8.02 3.82
CA ASP A 40 -9.57 -9.37 3.88
C ASP A 40 -8.24 -9.46 3.13
N MET A 41 -7.39 -10.39 3.58
CA MET A 41 -6.16 -10.72 2.88
C MET A 41 -6.50 -11.34 1.53
N LEU A 42 -5.92 -10.79 0.47
CA LEU A 42 -6.13 -11.30 -0.88
C LEU A 42 -4.97 -12.23 -1.25
N TYR A 43 -5.26 -13.38 -1.87
CA TYR A 43 -4.24 -14.24 -2.46
C TYR A 43 -4.25 -14.13 -3.99
N PRO A 44 -3.14 -14.39 -4.69
CA PRO A 44 -3.07 -14.25 -6.14
C PRO A 44 -4.10 -15.08 -6.91
N ASN A 45 -4.34 -16.33 -6.51
CA ASN A 45 -5.33 -17.20 -7.12
C ASN A 45 -6.75 -16.63 -6.97
N ASP A 46 -7.11 -16.14 -5.78
CA ASP A 46 -8.40 -15.48 -5.56
C ASP A 46 -8.58 -14.25 -6.45
N ALA A 47 -7.51 -13.46 -6.59
CA ALA A 47 -7.51 -12.28 -7.45
C ALA A 47 -7.76 -12.65 -8.92
N ARG A 48 -7.11 -13.71 -9.40
CA ARG A 48 -7.29 -14.26 -10.76
C ARG A 48 -8.71 -14.80 -10.97
N LEU A 49 -9.26 -15.54 -10.01
CA LEU A 49 -10.60 -16.15 -10.11
C LEU A 49 -11.73 -15.12 -10.09
N ARG A 50 -11.51 -13.97 -9.44
CA ARG A 50 -12.50 -12.89 -9.28
C ARG A 50 -12.30 -11.73 -10.26
N ASP A 51 -11.32 -11.81 -11.17
CA ASP A 51 -10.92 -10.72 -12.08
C ASP A 51 -10.64 -9.38 -11.35
N ILE A 52 -9.95 -9.43 -10.21
CA ILE A 52 -9.57 -8.25 -9.43
C ILE A 52 -8.06 -8.06 -9.36
N THR A 53 -7.64 -6.81 -9.12
CA THR A 53 -6.22 -6.46 -9.07
C THR A 53 -5.58 -6.84 -7.73
N TYR A 54 -4.57 -7.71 -7.77
CA TYR A 54 -3.72 -8.00 -6.63
C TYR A 54 -2.81 -6.80 -6.31
N SER A 55 -3.24 -5.96 -5.36
CA SER A 55 -2.60 -4.69 -5.04
C SER A 55 -2.62 -4.39 -3.55
N ALA A 56 -1.61 -3.66 -3.08
CA ALA A 56 -1.46 -3.22 -1.70
C ALA A 56 -1.72 -1.72 -1.54
N PRO A 57 -2.32 -1.25 -0.45
CA PRO A 57 -2.48 0.17 -0.19
C PRO A 57 -1.12 0.83 0.06
N ILE A 58 -0.92 2.01 -0.52
CA ILE A 58 0.22 2.87 -0.24
C ILE A 58 -0.22 3.88 0.79
N HIS A 59 0.47 3.90 1.92
CA HIS A 59 0.26 4.90 2.94
C HIS A 59 1.41 5.90 2.95
N LEU A 60 1.06 7.16 3.13
CA LEU A 60 1.99 8.28 3.20
C LEU A 60 1.70 9.10 4.44
N GLU A 61 2.73 9.38 5.21
CA GLU A 61 2.68 10.34 6.30
C GLU A 61 2.68 11.76 5.73
N MET A 62 1.74 12.58 6.18
CA MET A 62 1.55 13.95 5.73
C MET A 62 1.37 14.87 6.93
N THR A 63 2.10 15.98 6.93
CA THR A 63 2.04 16.98 7.99
C THR A 63 1.60 18.31 7.43
N ILE A 64 0.54 18.88 7.99
CA ILE A 64 0.05 20.21 7.59
C ILE A 64 0.86 21.25 8.34
N ILE A 65 1.44 22.20 7.61
CA ILE A 65 2.15 23.34 8.17
C ILE A 65 1.36 24.59 7.81
N GLN A 66 0.97 25.37 8.81
CA GLN A 66 0.22 26.62 8.68
C GLN A 66 0.97 27.73 9.42
N GLY A 67 1.67 28.59 8.67
CA GLY A 67 2.61 29.55 9.22
C GLY A 67 3.71 28.85 10.02
N ASP A 68 3.81 29.17 11.31
CA ASP A 68 4.76 28.56 12.24
C ASP A 68 4.19 27.33 12.98
N ILE A 69 2.95 26.92 12.68
CA ILE A 69 2.28 25.80 13.35
C ILE A 69 2.45 24.54 12.51
N GLU A 70 3.18 23.55 13.05
CA GLU A 70 3.24 22.20 12.52
C GLU A 70 2.20 21.34 13.24
N HIS A 71 1.22 20.82 12.50
CA HIS A 71 0.20 19.92 13.05
C HIS A 71 0.77 18.52 13.30
N GLU A 72 0.01 17.68 14.01
CA GLU A 72 0.39 16.28 14.17
C GLU A 72 0.44 15.56 12.81
N PRO A 73 1.44 14.70 12.55
CA PRO A 73 1.49 13.90 11.34
C PRO A 73 0.26 13.00 11.22
N VAL A 74 -0.38 13.04 10.06
CA VAL A 74 -1.52 12.18 9.74
C VAL A 74 -1.11 11.22 8.63
N GLU A 75 -1.51 9.97 8.79
CA GLU A 75 -1.26 8.96 7.80
C GLU A 75 -2.45 8.80 6.86
N ALA A 76 -2.20 8.92 5.55
CA ALA A 76 -3.23 8.84 4.52
C ALA A 76 -2.93 7.74 3.50
N ILE A 77 -3.98 7.08 3.01
CA ILE A 77 -3.86 6.14 1.88
C ILE A 77 -3.93 6.96 0.59
N ILE A 78 -2.84 6.95 -0.17
CA ILE A 78 -2.71 7.77 -1.39
C ILE A 78 -3.05 6.99 -2.67
N GLY A 79 -3.14 5.67 -2.59
CA GLY A 79 -3.46 4.82 -3.73
C GLY A 79 -3.17 3.34 -3.48
N GLN A 80 -3.19 2.57 -4.57
CA GLN A 80 -2.88 1.14 -4.56
C GLN A 80 -1.70 0.84 -5.49
N LEU A 81 -0.80 -0.03 -5.04
CA LEU A 81 0.35 -0.50 -5.78
C LEU A 81 0.12 -1.95 -6.21
N PRO A 82 0.12 -2.27 -7.52
CA PRO A 82 0.13 -3.66 -7.98
C PRO A 82 1.33 -4.41 -7.42
N MET A 83 1.08 -5.59 -6.85
CA MET A 83 2.11 -6.36 -6.16
C MET A 83 2.60 -7.50 -7.03
N MET A 84 3.91 -7.57 -7.22
CA MET A 84 4.57 -8.66 -7.95
C MET A 84 4.53 -9.94 -7.10
N LEU A 85 4.21 -11.07 -7.72
CA LEU A 85 4.21 -12.37 -7.06
C LEU A 85 5.62 -12.72 -6.61
N MET A 86 5.72 -13.47 -5.51
CA MET A 86 6.99 -13.82 -4.85
C MET A 86 7.90 -12.65 -4.46
N SER A 87 7.44 -11.40 -4.59
CA SER A 87 8.14 -10.23 -4.08
C SER A 87 8.02 -10.10 -2.57
N LYS A 88 8.88 -9.27 -1.95
CA LYS A 88 8.88 -9.05 -0.49
C LYS A 88 7.52 -8.61 0.09
N GLY A 89 6.71 -7.90 -0.68
CA GLY A 89 5.40 -7.45 -0.21
C GLY A 89 4.25 -8.41 -0.56
N CYS A 90 4.51 -9.50 -1.30
CA CYS A 90 3.53 -10.54 -1.58
C CYS A 90 3.10 -11.25 -0.27
N ASN A 91 1.87 -11.76 -0.24
CA ASN A 91 1.38 -12.58 0.86
C ASN A 91 1.98 -14.00 0.86
N LEU A 92 2.47 -14.48 -0.29
CA LEU A 92 3.01 -15.84 -0.43
C LEU A 92 4.45 -16.01 0.07
N VAL A 93 5.25 -14.95 0.15
CA VAL A 93 6.71 -15.05 0.34
C VAL A 93 7.13 -15.62 1.69
N GLU A 94 6.26 -15.55 2.70
CA GLU A 94 6.52 -16.05 4.06
C GLU A 94 5.83 -17.40 4.33
N MET A 95 5.12 -17.95 3.34
CA MET A 95 4.37 -19.20 3.48
C MET A 95 5.25 -20.42 3.19
N THR A 96 4.96 -21.51 3.87
CA THR A 96 5.51 -22.83 3.58
C THR A 96 4.83 -23.44 2.35
N HIS A 97 5.44 -24.48 1.75
CA HIS A 97 4.86 -25.16 0.59
C HIS A 97 3.46 -25.73 0.88
N ASN A 98 3.24 -26.24 2.09
CA ASN A 98 1.93 -26.79 2.47
C ASN A 98 0.88 -25.68 2.58
N GLU A 99 1.22 -24.55 3.19
CA GLU A 99 0.32 -23.41 3.32
C GLU A 99 -0.04 -22.82 1.94
N MET A 100 0.92 -22.77 1.00
CA MET A 100 0.66 -22.35 -0.38
C MET A 100 -0.36 -23.26 -1.06
N ILE A 101 -0.23 -24.58 -0.88
CA ILE A 101 -1.19 -25.55 -1.43
C ILE A 101 -2.59 -25.36 -0.81
N GLU A 102 -2.66 -25.07 0.49
CA GLU A 102 -3.93 -24.82 1.19
C GLU A 102 -4.67 -23.59 0.66
N VAL A 103 -3.95 -22.54 0.27
CA VAL A 103 -4.53 -21.34 -0.39
C VAL A 103 -4.70 -21.50 -1.91
N GLY A 104 -4.44 -22.69 -2.45
CA GLY A 104 -4.65 -23.01 -3.86
C GLY A 104 -3.56 -22.49 -4.80
N GLU A 105 -2.35 -22.26 -4.30
CA GLU A 105 -1.19 -21.89 -5.10
C GLU A 105 -0.24 -23.10 -5.30
N ASP A 106 0.53 -23.07 -6.39
CA ASP A 106 1.57 -24.06 -6.67
C ASP A 106 2.91 -23.59 -6.07
N PRO A 107 3.54 -24.33 -5.13
CA PRO A 107 4.83 -23.96 -4.56
C PRO A 107 5.99 -23.92 -5.55
N LEU A 108 5.82 -24.54 -6.73
CA LEU A 108 6.82 -24.54 -7.80
C LEU A 108 6.62 -23.41 -8.80
N ASP A 109 5.59 -22.58 -8.64
CA ASP A 109 5.40 -21.37 -9.46
C ASP A 109 6.55 -20.37 -9.19
N PRO A 110 7.32 -19.96 -10.21
CA PRO A 110 8.37 -18.96 -10.03
C PRO A 110 7.86 -17.57 -9.64
N GLY A 111 6.57 -17.28 -9.84
CA GLY A 111 5.95 -15.96 -9.67
C GLY A 111 5.69 -15.21 -10.97
#